data_AF-A0A936SD75-F1
#
_entry.id   AF-A0A936SD75-F1
#
_cell.length_a   1.000
_cell.length_b   1.000
_cell.length_c   1.000
_cell.angle_alpha   90.00
_cell.angle_beta   90.00
_cell.angle_gamma   90.00
#
_symmetry.space_group_name_H-M   'P 1'
#
loop_
_entity.id
_entity.type
_entity.pdbx_description
1 polymer ?
#
loop_
_entity_poly.entity_id
_entity_poly.type
_entity_poly.pdbx_seq_one_letter_code
_entity_poly.pdbx_strand_id
1 'polypeptide(L)'
;MKKPVLIVRWILISVWLSIPIGFLSFYLYDPPAFSAEGITEFLHNFKHGVWLIYIALSAFRGFTLLPSTPLVLAGTMLFPSHPFAVLAVSMAGILLSSTMIYYFSEFLGFDDYFEEHKPELSHNIKQRLEQPFGFLIVAGWAFFPFIPTDLVCYLAGTTRMHFGKFISAVAIGESILCSIYIFFGGSILRFWN
;
A
#
# COMPACT_ATOMS: atom_id res chain seq x y z
N MET A 1 -20.00 -19.20 -8.58
CA MET A 1 -18.70 -19.69 -8.08
C MET A 1 -18.85 -21.01 -7.32
N LYS A 2 -17.88 -21.95 -7.39
CA LYS A 2 -17.95 -23.25 -6.69
C LYS A 2 -17.84 -23.05 -5.16
N LYS A 3 -18.73 -23.67 -4.36
CA LYS A 3 -18.75 -23.62 -2.87
C LYS A 3 -17.38 -23.64 -2.16
N PRO A 4 -16.39 -24.48 -2.54
CA PRO A 4 -15.09 -24.49 -1.87
C PRO A 4 -14.28 -23.19 -2.03
N VAL A 5 -14.43 -22.47 -3.14
CA VAL A 5 -13.72 -21.20 -3.38
C VAL A 5 -14.24 -20.10 -2.46
N LEU A 6 -15.54 -20.10 -2.17
CA LEU A 6 -16.17 -19.15 -1.24
C LEU A 6 -15.67 -19.34 0.20
N ILE A 7 -15.56 -20.60 0.65
CA ILE A 7 -15.08 -20.90 2.02
C ILE A 7 -13.63 -20.45 2.20
N VAL A 8 -12.75 -20.74 1.23
CA VAL A 8 -11.34 -20.32 1.27
C VAL A 8 -11.23 -18.79 1.27
N ARG A 9 -12.05 -18.09 0.48
CA ARG A 9 -12.10 -16.62 0.46
C ARG A 9 -12.47 -16.04 1.83
N TRP A 10 -13.51 -16.57 2.48
CA TRP A 10 -13.90 -16.11 3.81
C TRP A 10 -12.84 -16.38 4.87
N ILE A 11 -12.17 -17.55 4.84
CA ILE A 11 -11.06 -17.84 5.74
C ILE A 11 -9.93 -16.82 5.56
N LEU A 12 -9.54 -16.54 4.32
CA LEU A 12 -8.48 -15.56 4.03
C LEU A 12 -8.87 -14.15 4.48
N ILE A 13 -10.11 -13.73 4.27
CA ILE A 13 -10.62 -12.43 4.75
C ILE A 13 -10.65 -12.38 6.27
N SER A 14 -11.07 -13.45 6.95
CA SER A 14 -11.08 -13.50 8.43
C SER A 14 -9.68 -13.45 9.01
N VAL A 15 -8.73 -14.17 8.43
CA VAL A 15 -7.30 -14.10 8.82
C VAL A 15 -6.76 -12.70 8.57
N TRP A 16 -7.06 -12.13 7.40
CA TRP A 16 -6.68 -10.76 7.04
C TRP A 16 -7.22 -9.74 8.04
N LEU A 17 -8.52 -9.80 8.38
CA LEU A 17 -9.18 -8.88 9.32
C LEU A 17 -8.65 -9.02 10.76
N SER A 18 -8.20 -10.22 11.14
CA SER A 18 -7.65 -10.45 12.48
C SER A 18 -6.40 -9.59 12.76
N ILE A 19 -5.62 -9.26 11.74
CA ILE A 19 -4.40 -8.46 11.85
C ILE A 19 -4.72 -7.00 12.25
N PRO A 20 -5.49 -6.21 11.47
CA PRO A 20 -5.84 -4.84 11.85
C PRO A 20 -6.72 -4.80 13.12
N ILE A 21 -7.59 -5.79 13.34
CA ILE A 21 -8.35 -5.89 14.60
C ILE A 21 -7.41 -6.11 15.79
N GLY A 22 -6.39 -6.95 15.65
CA GLY A 22 -5.38 -7.18 16.68
C GLY A 22 -4.60 -5.91 17.00
N PHE A 23 -4.12 -5.19 15.97
CA PHE A 23 -3.44 -3.91 16.16
C PHE A 23 -4.33 -2.85 16.80
N LEU A 24 -5.61 -2.75 16.37
CA LEU A 24 -6.58 -1.82 16.95
C LEU A 24 -6.86 -2.17 18.42
N SER A 25 -7.01 -3.46 18.73
CA SER A 25 -7.24 -3.93 20.10
C SER A 25 -6.05 -3.63 21.00
N PHE A 26 -4.82 -3.79 20.48
CA PHE A 26 -3.60 -3.45 21.20
C PHE A 26 -3.48 -1.93 21.44
N TYR A 27 -3.80 -1.12 20.44
CA TYR A 27 -3.87 0.34 20.58
C TYR A 27 -4.86 0.78 21.65
N LEU A 28 -6.04 0.15 21.73
CA LEU A 28 -7.03 0.45 22.76
C LEU A 28 -6.61 -0.02 24.16
N TYR A 29 -5.79 -1.07 24.26
CA TYR A 29 -5.30 -1.61 25.52
C TYR A 29 -4.13 -0.80 26.11
N ASP A 30 -3.16 -0.43 25.26
CA ASP A 30 -1.99 0.35 25.66
C ASP A 30 -1.71 1.49 24.64
N PRO A 31 -2.51 2.57 24.67
CA PRO A 31 -2.27 3.74 23.82
C PRO A 31 -0.86 4.33 23.97
N PRO A 32 -0.26 4.39 25.19
CA PRO A 32 1.12 4.84 25.37
C PRO A 32 2.17 4.05 24.58
N ALA A 33 1.97 2.75 24.31
CA ALA A 33 2.90 1.99 23.47
C ALA A 33 3.00 2.51 22.03
N PHE A 34 1.97 3.21 21.55
CA PHE A 34 1.95 3.86 20.24
C PHE A 34 2.34 5.35 20.30
N SER A 35 2.75 5.87 21.47
CA SER A 35 3.32 7.21 21.59
C SER A 35 4.70 7.27 20.94
N ALA A 36 5.21 8.48 20.71
CA ALA A 36 6.56 8.66 20.19
C ALA A 36 7.61 8.01 21.11
N GLU A 37 7.44 8.10 22.43
CA GLU A 37 8.31 7.46 23.41
C GLU A 37 8.20 5.93 23.37
N GLY A 38 6.98 5.38 23.36
CA GLY A 38 6.76 3.93 23.31
C GLY A 38 7.31 3.29 22.04
N ILE A 39 7.11 3.94 20.89
CA ILE A 39 7.72 3.53 19.62
C ILE A 39 9.25 3.60 19.72
N THR A 40 9.81 4.69 20.27
CA THR A 40 11.26 4.83 20.45
C THR A 40 11.85 3.73 21.33
N GLU A 41 11.21 3.39 22.44
CA GLU A 41 11.64 2.33 23.36
C GLU A 41 11.56 0.94 22.70
N PHE A 42 10.47 0.65 21.99
CA PHE A 42 10.33 -0.56 21.19
C PHE A 42 11.46 -0.69 20.16
N LEU A 43 11.75 0.39 19.43
CA LEU A 43 12.82 0.41 18.42
C LEU A 43 14.21 0.26 19.04
N HIS A 44 14.43 0.82 20.24
CA HIS A 44 15.69 0.67 20.96
C HIS A 44 15.95 -0.79 21.38
N ASN A 45 14.91 -1.53 21.76
CA ASN A 45 15.00 -2.94 22.09
C ASN A 45 15.21 -3.82 20.84
N PHE A 46 14.79 -3.36 19.66
CA PHE A 46 14.86 -4.08 18.39
C PHE A 46 15.88 -3.51 17.38
N LYS A 47 16.92 -2.78 17.81
CA LYS A 47 17.85 -2.03 16.92
C LYS A 47 18.31 -2.75 15.64
N HIS A 48 18.52 -4.07 15.66
CA HIS A 48 18.89 -4.84 14.46
C HIS A 48 17.69 -5.40 13.67
N GLY A 49 16.53 -5.54 14.29
CA GLY A 49 15.30 -6.05 13.68
C GLY A 49 14.39 -4.97 13.06
N VAL A 50 14.60 -3.68 13.34
CA VAL A 50 13.74 -2.60 12.80
C VAL A 50 13.70 -2.61 11.28
N TRP A 51 14.84 -2.83 10.62
CA TRP A 51 14.88 -2.97 9.16
C TRP A 51 14.04 -4.15 8.66
N LEU A 52 14.11 -5.29 9.35
CA LEU A 52 13.33 -6.48 9.00
C LEU A 52 11.83 -6.19 9.12
N ILE A 53 11.41 -5.55 10.21
CA ILE A 53 10.02 -5.14 10.45
C ILE A 53 9.57 -4.16 9.36
N TYR A 54 10.38 -3.16 9.05
CA TYR A 54 10.07 -2.17 8.02
C TYR A 54 9.93 -2.79 6.63
N ILE A 55 10.83 -3.71 6.25
CA ILE A 55 10.77 -4.45 4.99
C ILE A 55 9.52 -5.33 4.95
N ALA A 56 9.24 -6.08 6.03
CA ALA A 56 8.08 -6.94 6.12
C ALA A 56 6.77 -6.13 5.99
N LEU A 57 6.63 -5.04 6.75
CA LEU A 57 5.46 -4.18 6.66
C LEU A 57 5.33 -3.57 5.25
N SER A 58 6.42 -3.10 4.66
CA SER A 58 6.41 -2.53 3.30
C SER A 58 6.01 -3.56 2.25
N ALA A 59 6.43 -4.82 2.38
CA ALA A 59 6.10 -5.91 1.47
C ALA A 59 4.66 -6.42 1.64
N PHE A 60 4.22 -6.60 2.89
CA PHE A 60 2.95 -7.25 3.21
C PHE A 60 1.77 -6.28 3.36
N ARG A 61 2.01 -4.96 3.32
CA ARG A 61 0.95 -3.94 3.45
C ARG A 61 -0.21 -4.11 2.47
N GLY A 62 0.03 -4.69 1.28
CA GLY A 62 -1.01 -4.95 0.29
C GLY A 62 -2.07 -5.93 0.83
N PHE A 63 -1.68 -6.80 1.76
CA PHE A 63 -2.57 -7.64 2.56
C PHE A 63 -3.03 -7.00 3.86
N THR A 64 -2.92 -5.69 4.05
CA THR A 64 -3.55 -5.01 5.17
C THR A 64 -4.24 -3.74 4.71
N LEU A 65 -4.24 -3.47 3.40
CA LEU A 65 -4.69 -2.20 2.79
C LEU A 65 -4.10 -1.00 3.54
N LEU A 66 -2.88 -1.17 4.06
CA LEU A 66 -2.18 -0.12 4.77
C LEU A 66 -1.65 0.85 3.72
N PRO A 67 -2.02 2.15 3.79
CA PRO A 67 -1.52 3.14 2.84
C PRO A 67 0.02 3.16 2.82
N SER A 68 0.58 3.49 1.67
CA SER A 68 2.03 3.60 1.48
C SER A 68 2.65 4.73 2.31
N THR A 69 1.99 5.88 2.32
CA THR A 69 2.50 7.13 2.86
C THR A 69 2.95 7.05 4.32
N PRO A 70 2.17 6.48 5.27
CA PRO A 70 2.61 6.33 6.65
C PRO A 70 3.90 5.51 6.78
N LEU A 71 4.05 4.45 5.99
CA LEU A 71 5.25 3.60 6.01
C LEU A 71 6.47 4.33 5.44
N VAL A 72 6.31 5.08 4.35
CA VAL A 72 7.40 5.86 3.74
C VAL A 72 7.88 6.94 4.72
N LEU A 73 6.96 7.64 5.39
CA LEU A 73 7.28 8.64 6.40
C LEU A 73 7.96 8.01 7.62
N ALA A 74 7.44 6.87 8.10
CA ALA A 74 8.08 6.12 9.18
C ALA A 74 9.50 5.71 8.81
N GLY A 75 9.73 5.14 7.62
CA GLY A 75 11.07 4.80 7.15
C GLY A 75 12.02 6.01 7.09
N THR A 76 11.50 7.17 6.68
CA THR A 76 12.26 8.44 6.64
C THR A 76 12.69 8.90 8.03
N MET A 77 11.81 8.77 9.02
CA MET A 77 12.09 9.13 10.42
C MET A 77 13.01 8.11 11.11
N LEU A 78 12.83 6.82 10.83
CA LEU A 78 13.57 5.73 11.46
C LEU A 78 14.98 5.57 10.90
N PHE A 79 15.17 5.85 9.61
CA PHE A 79 16.45 5.66 8.92
C PHE A 79 16.91 6.93 8.19
N PRO A 80 17.06 8.07 8.90
CA PRO A 80 17.35 9.36 8.27
C PRO A 80 18.72 9.39 7.59
N SER A 81 19.66 8.50 7.98
CA SER A 81 20.98 8.36 7.38
C SER A 81 21.00 7.52 6.10
N HIS A 82 19.91 6.81 5.78
CA HIS A 82 19.85 5.86 4.66
C HIS A 82 18.66 6.13 3.71
N PRO A 83 18.47 7.37 3.21
CA PRO A 83 17.29 7.73 2.41
C PRO A 83 17.14 6.90 1.13
N PHE A 84 18.24 6.53 0.46
CA PHE A 84 18.19 5.67 -0.72
C PHE A 84 17.74 4.24 -0.39
N ALA A 85 18.11 3.70 0.77
CA ALA A 85 17.66 2.39 1.20
C ALA A 85 16.16 2.41 1.56
N VAL A 86 15.71 3.48 2.23
CA VAL A 86 14.27 3.71 2.51
C VAL A 86 13.49 3.77 1.20
N LEU A 87 13.98 4.51 0.20
CA LEU A 87 13.34 4.60 -1.11
C LEU A 87 13.29 3.23 -1.79
N ALA A 88 14.40 2.50 -1.81
CA ALA A 88 14.47 1.18 -2.44
C ALA A 88 13.51 0.17 -1.79
N VAL A 89 13.48 0.11 -0.45
CA VAL A 89 12.56 -0.78 0.29
C VAL A 89 11.11 -0.34 0.11
N SER A 90 10.82 0.96 0.17
CA SER A 90 9.48 1.51 -0.09
C SER A 90 9.00 1.12 -1.49
N MET A 91 9.81 1.38 -2.51
CA MET A 91 9.47 1.07 -3.90
C MET A 91 9.30 -0.43 -4.11
N ALA A 92 10.20 -1.26 -3.60
CA ALA A 92 10.07 -2.72 -3.69
C ALA A 92 8.78 -3.21 -3.01
N GLY A 93 8.48 -2.69 -1.82
CA GLY A 93 7.25 -2.98 -1.09
C GLY A 93 6.00 -2.56 -1.86
N ILE A 94 5.96 -1.32 -2.36
CA ILE A 94 4.88 -0.77 -3.19
C ILE A 94 4.65 -1.64 -4.41
N LEU A 95 5.69 -1.92 -5.20
CA LEU A 95 5.54 -2.68 -6.44
C LEU A 95 5.12 -4.13 -6.20
N LEU A 96 5.64 -4.76 -5.15
CA LEU A 96 5.24 -6.11 -4.75
C LEU A 96 3.77 -6.13 -4.33
N SER A 97 3.39 -5.24 -3.42
CA SER A 97 2.03 -4.97 -2.95
C SER A 97 1.05 -4.74 -4.11
N SER A 98 1.38 -3.81 -5.01
CA SER A 98 0.59 -3.47 -6.20
C SER A 98 0.43 -4.65 -7.16
N THR A 99 1.49 -5.43 -7.37
CA THR A 99 1.45 -6.64 -8.19
C THR A 99 0.49 -7.67 -7.59
N MET A 100 0.55 -7.86 -6.27
CA MET A 100 -0.32 -8.80 -5.58
C MET A 100 -1.78 -8.36 -5.68
N ILE A 101 -2.09 -7.10 -5.38
CA ILE A 101 -3.46 -6.57 -5.49
C ILE A 101 -3.98 -6.70 -6.91
N TYR A 102 -3.16 -6.38 -7.92
CA TYR A 102 -3.54 -6.49 -9.33
C TYR A 102 -3.95 -7.92 -9.73
N TYR A 103 -3.20 -8.94 -9.29
CA TYR A 103 -3.52 -10.34 -9.61
C TYR A 103 -4.62 -10.94 -8.71
N PHE A 104 -4.72 -10.48 -7.47
CA PHE A 104 -5.74 -10.94 -6.51
C PHE A 104 -7.04 -10.14 -6.55
N SER A 105 -7.19 -9.15 -7.43
CA SER A 105 -8.42 -8.33 -7.53
C SER A 105 -9.67 -9.19 -7.75
N GLU A 106 -9.59 -10.20 -8.62
CA GLU A 106 -10.69 -11.14 -8.87
C GLU A 106 -11.03 -12.00 -7.64
N PHE A 107 -10.02 -12.34 -6.83
CA PHE A 107 -10.22 -13.16 -5.62
C PHE A 107 -10.83 -12.37 -4.47
N LEU A 108 -10.51 -11.07 -4.38
CA LEU A 108 -11.12 -10.15 -3.42
C LEU A 108 -12.62 -9.96 -3.70
N GLY A 109 -13.06 -10.22 -4.94
CA GLY A 109 -14.45 -10.27 -5.40
C GLY A 109 -15.26 -9.01 -5.07
N PHE A 110 -14.58 -7.87 -5.11
CA PHE A 110 -15.22 -6.58 -5.25
C PHE A 110 -15.75 -6.40 -6.69
N ASP A 111 -15.33 -7.23 -7.65
CA ASP A 111 -15.86 -7.25 -9.02
C ASP A 111 -17.37 -7.51 -9.01
N ASP A 112 -17.80 -8.55 -8.28
CA ASP A 112 -19.22 -8.86 -8.09
C ASP A 112 -19.97 -7.69 -7.41
N TYR A 113 -19.37 -7.08 -6.38
CA TYR A 113 -19.98 -5.96 -5.63
C TYR A 113 -20.13 -4.70 -6.48
N PHE A 114 -19.11 -4.33 -7.26
CA PHE A 114 -19.13 -3.15 -8.13
C PHE A 114 -19.99 -3.37 -9.37
N GLU A 115 -20.02 -4.57 -9.96
CA GLU A 115 -20.94 -4.89 -11.05
C GLU A 115 -22.40 -4.88 -10.58
N GLU A 116 -22.70 -5.33 -9.35
CA GLU A 116 -24.05 -5.38 -8.81
C GLU A 116 -24.56 -4.01 -8.31
N HIS A 117 -23.71 -3.19 -7.68
CA HIS A 117 -24.13 -1.93 -7.04
C HIS A 117 -23.75 -0.65 -7.83
N LYS A 118 -22.74 -0.70 -8.71
CA LYS A 118 -22.20 0.46 -9.44
C LYS A 118 -21.74 0.09 -10.88
N PRO A 119 -22.59 -0.55 -11.70
CA PRO A 119 -22.21 -1.06 -13.03
C PRO A 119 -21.67 0.02 -13.97
N GLU A 120 -22.23 1.23 -13.92
CA GLU A 120 -21.78 2.37 -14.74
C GLU A 120 -20.37 2.85 -14.40
N LEU A 121 -19.95 2.73 -13.13
CA LEU A 121 -18.61 3.12 -12.69
C LEU A 121 -17.57 2.12 -13.21
N SER A 122 -17.88 0.82 -13.13
CA SER A 122 -17.04 -0.25 -13.68
C SER A 122 -16.84 -0.07 -15.19
N HIS A 123 -17.92 0.18 -15.94
CA HIS A 123 -17.84 0.35 -17.39
C HIS A 123 -17.05 1.61 -17.81
N ASN A 124 -17.28 2.75 -17.16
CA ASN A 124 -16.56 4.00 -17.46
C ASN A 124 -15.06 3.93 -17.11
N ILE A 125 -14.73 3.30 -15.97
CA ILE A 125 -13.34 3.11 -15.54
C ILE A 125 -12.64 2.16 -16.52
N LYS A 126 -13.28 1.05 -16.88
CA LYS A 126 -12.76 0.09 -17.87
C LYS A 126 -12.47 0.76 -19.22
N GLN A 127 -13.42 1.54 -19.75
CA GLN A 127 -13.20 2.29 -20.98
C GLN A 127 -12.05 3.30 -20.87
N ARG A 128 -11.87 3.99 -19.73
CA ARG A 128 -10.77 4.96 -19.57
C ARG A 128 -9.41 4.31 -19.38
N LEU A 129 -9.34 3.14 -18.74
CA LEU A 129 -8.10 2.38 -18.52
C LEU A 129 -7.64 1.60 -19.76
N GLU A 130 -8.57 1.18 -20.63
CA GLU A 130 -8.25 0.52 -21.91
C GLU A 130 -7.67 1.50 -22.96
N GLN A 131 -7.93 2.81 -22.82
CA GLN A 131 -7.38 3.83 -23.70
C GLN A 131 -5.88 4.06 -23.46
N PRO A 132 -5.11 4.58 -24.44
CA PRO A 132 -3.69 4.88 -24.27
C PRO A 132 -3.39 5.86 -23.10
N PHE A 133 -4.37 6.64 -22.67
CA PHE A 133 -4.28 7.52 -21.50
C PHE A 133 -4.41 6.81 -20.15
N GLY A 134 -4.82 5.53 -20.10
CA GLY A 134 -4.95 4.77 -18.85
C GLY A 134 -3.65 4.70 -18.05
N PHE A 135 -2.51 4.62 -18.74
CA PHE A 135 -1.18 4.72 -18.14
C PHE A 135 -0.99 6.04 -17.36
N LEU A 136 -1.36 7.17 -17.98
CA LEU A 136 -1.16 8.50 -17.40
C LEU A 136 -2.10 8.73 -16.20
N ILE A 137 -3.31 8.17 -16.27
CA ILE A 137 -4.27 8.21 -15.16
C ILE A 137 -3.71 7.43 -13.96
N VAL A 138 -3.23 6.20 -14.17
CA VAL A 138 -2.65 5.38 -13.11
C VAL A 138 -1.41 6.06 -12.51
N ALA A 139 -0.52 6.59 -13.34
CA ALA A 139 0.67 7.30 -12.87
C ALA A 139 0.30 8.56 -12.07
N GLY A 140 -0.68 9.34 -12.55
CA GLY A 140 -1.16 10.53 -11.86
C GLY A 140 -1.83 10.21 -10.52
N TRP A 141 -2.60 9.12 -10.46
CA TRP A 141 -3.22 8.69 -9.20
C TRP A 141 -2.22 8.13 -8.20
N ALA A 142 -1.24 7.34 -8.66
CA ALA A 142 -0.18 6.80 -7.82
C ALA A 142 0.76 7.91 -7.29
N PHE A 143 0.89 9.02 -8.03
CA PHE A 143 1.59 10.21 -7.55
C PHE A 143 0.77 11.03 -6.54
N PHE A 144 -0.57 10.93 -6.56
CA PHE A 144 -1.40 11.82 -5.76
C PHE A 144 -1.57 11.29 -4.33
N PRO A 145 -1.11 12.01 -3.30
CA PRO A 145 -0.98 11.47 -1.94
C PRO A 145 -2.30 11.15 -1.24
N PHE A 146 -3.41 11.70 -1.72
CA PHE A 146 -4.73 11.49 -1.14
C PHE A 146 -5.49 10.33 -1.78
N ILE A 147 -5.04 9.84 -2.94
CA ILE A 147 -5.66 8.69 -3.59
C ILE A 147 -4.95 7.42 -3.10
N PRO A 148 -5.67 6.45 -2.52
CA PRO A 148 -5.05 5.19 -2.13
C PRO A 148 -4.57 4.46 -3.39
N THR A 149 -3.25 4.30 -3.54
CA THR A 149 -2.65 3.56 -4.66
C THR A 149 -3.21 2.14 -4.77
N ASP A 150 -3.57 1.52 -3.65
CA ASP A 150 -4.18 0.19 -3.60
C ASP A 150 -5.52 0.13 -4.34
N LEU A 151 -6.32 1.20 -4.31
CA LEU A 151 -7.58 1.29 -5.07
C LEU A 151 -7.31 1.30 -6.58
N VAL A 152 -6.26 2.01 -7.00
CA VAL A 152 -5.84 2.06 -8.41
C VAL A 152 -5.38 0.68 -8.88
N CYS A 153 -4.60 -0.01 -8.05
CA CYS A 153 -4.11 -1.36 -8.32
C CYS A 153 -5.28 -2.35 -8.47
N TYR A 154 -6.27 -2.22 -7.60
CA TYR A 154 -7.49 -3.01 -7.67
C TYR A 154 -8.24 -2.77 -8.99
N LEU A 155 -8.53 -1.51 -9.31
CA LEU A 155 -9.26 -1.14 -10.53
C LEU A 155 -8.51 -1.58 -11.80
N ALA A 156 -7.18 -1.44 -11.82
CA ALA A 156 -6.34 -1.90 -12.92
C ALA A 156 -6.41 -3.43 -13.10
N GLY A 157 -6.44 -4.20 -11.99
CA GLY A 157 -6.60 -5.65 -12.00
C GLY A 157 -7.96 -6.09 -12.53
N THR A 158 -9.04 -5.51 -11.99
CA THR A 158 -10.43 -5.76 -12.44
C THR A 158 -10.65 -5.44 -13.91
N THR A 159 -10.09 -4.32 -14.38
CA THR A 159 -10.21 -3.89 -15.79
C THR A 159 -9.26 -4.62 -16.73
N ARG A 160 -8.42 -5.55 -16.21
CA ARG A 160 -7.43 -6.31 -16.98
C ARG A 160 -6.47 -5.42 -17.78
N MET A 161 -6.11 -4.25 -17.24
CA MET A 161 -5.13 -3.36 -17.86
C MET A 161 -3.79 -4.09 -18.02
N HIS A 162 -3.14 -4.02 -19.19
CA HIS A 162 -1.85 -4.69 -19.42
C HIS A 162 -0.84 -4.46 -18.27
N PHE A 163 -0.44 -5.55 -17.60
CA PHE A 163 0.36 -5.51 -16.36
C PHE A 163 1.62 -4.65 -16.49
N GLY A 164 2.36 -4.76 -17.59
CA GLY A 164 3.57 -3.96 -17.81
C GLY A 164 3.31 -2.44 -17.86
N LYS A 165 2.15 -2.02 -18.37
CA LYS A 165 1.76 -0.59 -18.40
C LYS A 165 1.34 -0.14 -17.00
N PHE A 166 0.57 -0.97 -16.31
CA PHE A 166 0.15 -0.73 -14.93
C PHE A 166 1.34 -0.57 -13.98
N ILE A 167 2.23 -1.57 -13.92
CA ILE A 167 3.32 -1.59 -12.94
C ILE A 167 4.35 -0.49 -13.20
N SER A 168 4.59 -0.13 -14.46
CA SER A 168 5.46 0.99 -14.82
C SER A 168 4.83 2.35 -14.47
N ALA A 169 3.52 2.51 -14.66
CA ALA A 169 2.81 3.71 -14.25
C ALA A 169 2.87 3.92 -12.73
N VAL A 170 2.61 2.86 -11.95
CA VAL A 170 2.75 2.89 -10.49
C VAL A 170 4.20 3.20 -10.11
N ALA A 171 5.17 2.52 -10.71
CA ALA A 171 6.58 2.77 -10.44
C ALA A 171 6.97 4.23 -10.65
N ILE A 172 6.51 4.87 -11.73
CA ILE A 172 6.82 6.27 -12.02
C ILE A 172 6.15 7.21 -11.02
N GLY A 173 4.83 7.06 -10.81
CA GLY A 173 4.08 7.94 -9.90
C GLY A 173 4.61 7.87 -8.46
N GLU A 174 4.80 6.66 -7.96
CA GLU A 174 5.28 6.43 -6.59
C GLU A 174 6.74 6.77 -6.42
N SER A 175 7.60 6.59 -7.43
CA SER A 175 9.00 7.02 -7.35
C SER A 175 9.08 8.52 -7.11
N ILE A 176 8.27 9.32 -7.83
CA ILE A 176 8.25 10.77 -7.66
C ILE A 176 7.73 11.11 -6.26
N LEU A 177 6.58 10.54 -5.87
CA LEU A 177 5.96 10.84 -4.58
C LEU A 177 6.85 10.44 -3.39
N CYS A 178 7.38 9.21 -3.40
CA CYS A 178 8.28 8.71 -2.36
C CYS A 178 9.57 9.53 -2.28
N SER A 179 10.13 9.94 -3.43
CA SER A 179 11.31 10.79 -3.44
C SER A 179 11.04 12.15 -2.79
N ILE A 180 9.87 12.76 -3.06
CA ILE A 180 9.46 13.99 -2.38
C ILE A 180 9.38 13.74 -0.87
N TYR A 181 8.68 12.69 -0.42
CA TYR A 181 8.56 12.43 1.02
C TYR A 181 9.88 12.17 1.72
N ILE A 182 10.75 11.36 1.12
CA ILE A 182 12.00 10.93 1.76
C ILE A 182 13.03 12.07 1.76
N PHE A 183 13.27 12.69 0.61
CA PHE A 183 14.32 13.70 0.49
C PHE A 183 13.85 15.09 0.95
N PHE A 184 12.62 15.51 0.61
CA PHE A 184 12.09 16.80 1.03
C PHE A 184 11.59 16.76 2.48
N GLY A 185 10.82 15.72 2.84
CA GLY A 185 10.37 15.53 4.23
C GLY A 185 11.54 15.30 5.19
N GLY A 186 12.54 14.52 4.79
CA GLY A 186 13.76 14.33 5.57
C GLY A 186 14.58 15.63 5.75
N SER A 187 14.57 16.52 4.76
CA SER A 187 15.25 17.81 4.85
C SER A 187 14.54 18.78 5.81
N ILE A 188 13.21 18.81 5.82
CA ILE A 188 12.43 19.59 6.77
C ILE A 188 12.65 19.10 8.20
N LEU A 189 12.62 17.78 8.42
CA LEU A 189 12.83 17.20 9.74
C LEU A 189 14.24 17.50 10.30
N ARG A 190 15.27 17.51 9.43
CA ARG A 190 16.64 17.90 9.80
C ARG A 190 16.83 19.40 10.02
N PHE A 191 15.95 20.25 9.48
CA PHE A 191 16.01 21.70 9.68
C PHE A 191 15.41 22.12 11.03
N TRP A 192 14.50 21.32 11.58
CA TRP A 192 13.81 21.59 12.85
C TRP A 192 14.45 20.93 14.08
N ASN A 193 15.46 20.08 13.89
CA ASN A 193 16.27 19.42 14.94
C ASN A 193 17.68 20.01 14.97
#